data_AF-Q2JCZ4-F1
#
_entry.id   AF-Q2JCZ4-F1
#
_cell.length_a   1.000
_cell.length_b   1.000
_cell.length_c   1.000
_cell.angle_alpha   90.00
_cell.angle_beta   90.00
_cell.angle_gamma   90.00
#
_symmetry.space_group_name_H-M   'P 1'
#
loop_
_entity.id
_entity.type
_entity.pdbx_description
1 polymer ?
#
loop_
_entity_poly.entity_id
_entity_poly.type
_entity_poly.pdbx_seq_one_letter_code
_entity_poly.pdbx_strand_id
1 'polypeptide(L)'
;MTSAVGTDPERSRGWGWHGGEVRTAMIEQGQLFPDEIPEPPGDDVGYRGPTACAAAGITYRQLDYWARTALVVPSVRDASGSGSQRLYSFRDVLVLRVVRKLLEAGVSLQNIRVAVEHLRTRGVDDLAQLTLISDGSTVYECTSDDQVIDLVRGGQGVFAIAVGRALRDMRGQLAELPCERPGHPPATHPGDELASRRTRRSSA
;
A
#
# COMPACT_ATOMS: atom_id res chain seq x y z
N MET A 1 -77.53 -10.09 22.62
CA MET A 1 -77.34 -11.55 22.79
C MET A 1 -76.23 -11.98 21.85
N THR A 2 -75.17 -12.57 22.42
CA THR A 2 -74.27 -13.56 21.78
C THR A 2 -73.29 -12.99 20.75
N SER A 3 -72.00 -12.79 21.12
CA SER A 3 -70.88 -13.75 20.95
C SER A 3 -70.60 -14.06 19.47
N ALA A 4 -69.39 -14.22 18.97
CA ALA A 4 -68.02 -14.18 19.46
C ALA A 4 -67.16 -14.56 18.21
N VAL A 5 -65.90 -14.09 18.15
CA VAL A 5 -64.73 -14.81 17.58
C VAL A 5 -64.74 -15.00 16.03
N GLY A 6 -63.65 -14.82 15.29
CA GLY A 6 -62.26 -14.70 15.67
C GLY A 6 -61.42 -14.06 14.57
N THR A 7 -60.47 -13.28 15.04
CA THR A 7 -59.17 -12.98 14.43
C THR A 7 -58.39 -14.27 14.18
N ASP A 8 -57.95 -14.49 12.94
CA ASP A 8 -56.81 -15.37 12.64
C ASP A 8 -55.57 -14.49 12.31
N PRO A 9 -54.49 -14.58 13.10
CA PRO A 9 -53.28 -13.81 12.93
C PRO A 9 -52.21 -14.62 12.19
N GLU A 10 -51.97 -14.33 10.91
CA GLU A 10 -50.80 -14.86 10.21
C GLU A 10 -49.67 -13.84 10.05
N ARG A 11 -48.59 -14.17 10.77
CA ARG A 11 -47.18 -14.09 10.35
C ARG A 11 -46.46 -12.75 10.53
N SER A 12 -46.24 -12.47 11.80
CA SER A 12 -44.91 -12.11 12.31
C SER A 12 -43.82 -13.05 11.75
N ARG A 13 -42.90 -12.52 10.95
CA ARG A 13 -41.57 -13.10 10.73
C ARG A 13 -40.53 -12.15 11.32
N GLY A 14 -40.44 -12.18 12.64
CA GLY A 14 -39.25 -11.74 13.35
C GLY A 14 -38.12 -12.72 13.04
N TRP A 15 -36.96 -12.19 12.65
CA TRP A 15 -35.75 -12.98 12.51
C TRP A 15 -35.23 -13.23 13.92
N GLY A 16 -35.72 -14.31 14.55
CA GLY A 16 -35.30 -14.76 15.86
C GLY A 16 -33.88 -15.30 15.80
N TRP A 17 -32.94 -14.52 16.32
CA TRP A 17 -31.60 -15.00 16.67
C TRP A 17 -31.74 -16.18 17.63
N HIS A 18 -31.51 -17.40 17.15
CA HIS A 18 -31.32 -18.54 18.02
C HIS A 18 -29.87 -18.51 18.48
N GLY A 19 -29.68 -18.14 19.74
CA GLY A 19 -28.40 -18.22 20.43
C GLY A 19 -27.94 -19.67 20.50
N GLY A 20 -27.09 -20.05 19.56
CA GLY A 20 -26.20 -21.19 19.71
C GLY A 20 -24.99 -20.74 20.50
N GLU A 21 -24.81 -21.29 21.71
CA GLU A 21 -23.58 -21.16 22.47
C GLU A 21 -22.42 -21.75 21.66
N VAL A 22 -21.64 -20.87 21.03
CA VAL A 22 -20.36 -21.27 20.44
C VAL A 22 -19.40 -21.45 21.61
N ARG A 23 -19.22 -22.70 22.05
CA ARG A 23 -18.16 -23.05 22.97
C ARG A 23 -16.83 -22.80 22.26
N THR A 24 -16.21 -21.65 22.54
CA THR A 24 -14.82 -21.38 22.16
C THR A 24 -13.95 -22.41 22.85
N ALA A 25 -13.55 -23.44 22.10
CA ALA A 25 -12.41 -24.26 22.47
C ALA A 25 -11.19 -23.34 22.50
N MET A 26 -10.65 -23.15 23.70
CA MET A 26 -9.37 -22.50 23.96
C MET A 26 -8.29 -23.27 23.20
N ILE A 27 -7.85 -22.73 22.06
CA ILE A 27 -6.64 -23.18 21.38
C ILE A 27 -5.47 -22.56 22.15
N GLU A 28 -4.96 -23.30 23.14
CA GLU A 28 -3.58 -23.11 23.61
C GLU A 28 -2.64 -23.60 22.51
N GLN A 29 -2.24 -22.69 21.63
CA GLN A 29 -1.02 -22.86 20.85
C GLN A 29 -0.19 -21.59 21.04
N GLY A 30 0.96 -21.78 21.70
CA GLY A 30 1.93 -20.73 21.93
C GLY A 30 2.28 -19.99 20.65
N GLN A 31 2.51 -18.68 20.80
CA GLN A 31 2.95 -17.74 19.77
C GLN A 31 3.92 -18.40 18.77
N LEU A 32 3.43 -18.73 17.58
CA LEU A 32 4.25 -19.25 16.48
C LEU A 32 4.48 -18.23 15.36
N PHE A 33 3.96 -17.01 15.50
CA PHE A 33 4.32 -15.87 14.69
C PHE A 33 4.46 -14.69 15.64
N PRO A 34 5.66 -14.12 15.84
CA PRO A 34 5.69 -12.79 16.40
C PRO A 34 4.95 -11.90 15.40
N ASP A 35 4.04 -11.06 15.88
CA ASP A 35 3.55 -9.86 15.20
C ASP A 35 4.69 -8.85 14.93
N GLU A 36 5.95 -9.30 14.88
CA GLU A 36 7.11 -8.55 14.43
C GLU A 36 6.98 -8.35 12.93
N ILE A 37 6.24 -7.29 12.58
CA ILE A 37 6.34 -6.65 11.29
C ILE A 37 7.85 -6.41 11.08
N PRO A 38 8.50 -7.02 10.07
CA PRO A 38 9.92 -6.82 9.83
C PRO A 38 10.20 -5.33 9.77
N GLU A 39 11.26 -4.88 10.45
CA GLU A 39 11.64 -3.48 10.39
C GLU A 39 11.78 -3.06 8.92
N PRO A 40 11.31 -1.85 8.58
CA PRO A 40 11.43 -1.41 7.21
C PRO A 40 12.93 -1.43 6.86
N PRO A 41 13.30 -1.87 5.65
CA PRO A 41 14.68 -1.75 5.21
C PRO A 41 15.14 -0.31 5.40
N GLY A 42 16.38 -0.12 5.89
CA GLY A 42 16.96 1.21 6.03
C GLY A 42 16.88 2.00 4.72
N ASP A 43 16.91 3.32 4.81
CA ASP A 43 16.79 4.21 3.64
C ASP A 43 17.95 4.05 2.63
N ASP A 44 19.00 3.28 2.98
CA ASP A 44 20.11 2.89 2.12
C ASP A 44 19.81 1.65 1.25
N VAL A 45 18.70 0.95 1.49
CA VAL A 45 18.27 -0.21 0.72
C VAL A 45 17.34 0.21 -0.42
N GLY A 46 17.65 -0.22 -1.63
CA GLY A 46 16.89 0.12 -2.83
C GLY A 46 16.50 -1.07 -3.70
N TYR A 47 15.38 -0.90 -4.38
CA TYR A 47 14.76 -1.87 -5.27
C TYR A 47 14.90 -1.41 -6.72
N ARG A 48 15.23 -2.33 -7.62
CA ARG A 48 15.32 -2.06 -9.06
C ARG A 48 13.93 -1.80 -9.65
N GLY A 49 13.90 -1.13 -10.79
CA GLY A 49 12.67 -0.82 -11.53
C GLY A 49 11.70 -2.00 -11.66
N PRO A 50 12.13 -3.21 -12.10
CA PRO A 50 11.24 -4.37 -12.18
C PRO A 50 10.61 -4.76 -10.84
N THR A 51 11.39 -4.80 -9.76
CA THR A 51 10.92 -5.11 -8.41
C THR A 51 9.96 -4.04 -7.89
N ALA A 52 10.30 -2.76 -8.09
CA ALA A 52 9.46 -1.63 -7.71
C ALA A 52 8.12 -1.64 -8.49
N CYS A 53 8.15 -1.92 -9.79
CA CYS A 53 6.96 -2.06 -10.63
C CYS A 53 6.06 -3.19 -10.15
N ALA A 54 6.63 -4.38 -9.90
CA ALA A 54 5.88 -5.53 -9.42
C ALA A 54 5.23 -5.26 -8.06
N ALA A 55 6.00 -4.73 -7.10
CA ALA A 55 5.50 -4.40 -5.78
C ALA A 55 4.47 -3.26 -5.82
N ALA A 56 4.69 -2.17 -6.55
CA ALA A 56 3.68 -1.09 -6.64
C ALA A 56 2.48 -1.46 -7.54
N GLY A 57 2.60 -2.53 -8.34
CA GLY A 57 1.62 -2.94 -9.33
C GLY A 57 1.47 -1.93 -10.46
N ILE A 58 2.58 -1.34 -10.91
CA ILE A 58 2.61 -0.36 -12.02
C ILE A 58 3.45 -0.91 -13.18
N THR A 59 3.21 -0.38 -14.37
CA THR A 59 4.04 -0.68 -15.53
C THR A 59 5.38 0.07 -15.49
N TYR A 60 6.37 -0.45 -16.20
CA TYR A 60 7.66 0.24 -16.36
C TYR A 60 7.52 1.63 -17.00
N ARG A 61 6.56 1.80 -17.92
CA ARG A 61 6.29 3.10 -18.54
C ARG A 61 5.75 4.12 -17.54
N GLN A 62 4.84 3.69 -16.64
CA GLN A 62 4.35 4.56 -15.57
C GLN A 62 5.50 4.97 -14.65
N LEU A 63 6.34 4.03 -14.24
CA LEU A 63 7.52 4.30 -13.42
C LEU A 63 8.46 5.32 -14.09
N ASP A 64 8.82 5.09 -15.36
CA ASP A 64 9.72 5.99 -16.08
C ASP A 64 9.10 7.38 -16.31
N TYR A 65 7.80 7.43 -16.65
CA TYR A 65 7.10 8.69 -16.81
C TYR A 65 7.06 9.50 -15.51
N TRP A 66 6.76 8.86 -14.37
CA TRP A 66 6.71 9.53 -13.07
C TRP A 66 8.10 9.97 -12.59
N ALA A 67 9.15 9.20 -12.87
CA ALA A 67 10.52 9.63 -12.60
C ALA A 67 10.91 10.84 -13.45
N ARG A 68 10.64 10.80 -14.76
CA ARG A 68 10.99 11.88 -15.69
C ARG A 68 10.21 13.17 -15.43
N THR A 69 8.98 13.08 -14.93
CA THR A 69 8.14 14.23 -14.57
C THR A 69 8.28 14.65 -13.10
N ALA A 70 9.26 14.07 -12.40
CA ALA A 70 9.56 14.30 -10.98
C ALA A 70 8.36 14.10 -10.04
N LEU A 71 7.36 13.30 -10.44
CA LEU A 71 6.27 12.92 -9.55
C LEU A 71 6.79 11.96 -8.48
N VAL A 72 7.49 10.90 -8.89
CA VAL A 72 8.21 9.99 -7.99
C VAL A 72 9.58 9.67 -8.57
N VAL A 73 10.64 10.12 -7.88
CA VAL A 73 12.04 9.89 -8.28
C VAL A 73 12.69 8.86 -7.35
N PRO A 74 13.68 8.10 -7.82
CA PRO A 74 14.43 7.18 -6.95
C PRO A 74 15.22 7.96 -5.89
N SER A 75 15.05 7.60 -4.61
CA SER A 75 15.76 8.25 -3.51
C SER A 75 17.10 7.62 -3.16
N VAL A 76 17.31 6.32 -3.47
CA VAL A 76 18.54 5.59 -3.11
C VAL A 76 19.64 5.81 -4.13
N ARG A 77 19.31 5.71 -5.42
CA ARG A 77 20.25 5.95 -6.51
C ARG A 77 19.52 6.36 -7.77
N ASP A 78 19.87 7.51 -8.32
CA ASP A 78 19.41 7.91 -9.65
C ASP A 78 20.26 7.27 -10.76
N ALA A 79 19.79 7.33 -12.00
CA ALA A 79 20.53 6.88 -13.16
C ALA A 79 21.59 7.92 -13.57
N SER A 80 22.87 7.64 -13.29
CA SER A 80 24.01 8.36 -13.84
C SER A 80 24.60 7.64 -15.07
N GLY A 81 24.13 7.97 -16.27
CA GLY A 81 24.69 7.48 -17.54
C GLY A 81 24.27 6.06 -17.95
N SER A 82 24.83 5.58 -19.07
CA SER A 82 24.48 4.27 -19.66
C SER A 82 24.88 3.12 -18.74
N GLY A 83 23.91 2.29 -18.34
CA GLY A 83 24.13 1.09 -17.53
C GLY A 83 23.97 1.27 -16.02
N SER A 84 23.85 2.50 -15.53
CA SER A 84 23.43 2.77 -14.15
C SER A 84 21.95 2.41 -13.96
N GLN A 85 21.61 1.85 -12.80
CA GLN A 85 20.25 1.45 -12.49
C GLN A 85 19.69 2.29 -11.35
N ARG A 86 18.48 2.81 -11.58
CA ARG A 86 17.69 3.48 -10.54
C ARG A 86 17.38 2.50 -9.42
N LEU A 87 17.61 2.93 -8.19
CA LEU A 87 17.22 2.21 -6.99
C LEU A 87 16.18 3.03 -6.22
N TYR A 88 15.01 2.43 -6.01
CA TYR A 88 13.88 3.01 -5.31
C TYR A 88 13.85 2.51 -3.87
N SER A 89 13.78 3.39 -2.89
CA SER A 89 13.65 2.99 -1.48
C SER A 89 12.31 2.30 -1.23
N PHE A 90 12.17 1.66 -0.07
CA PHE A 90 10.88 1.15 0.41
C PHE A 90 9.78 2.23 0.34
N ARG A 91 10.11 3.44 0.80
CA ARG A 91 9.23 4.61 0.76
C ARG A 91 8.83 4.98 -0.66
N ASP A 92 9.78 5.01 -1.60
CA ASP A 92 9.46 5.33 -2.99
C ASP A 92 8.43 4.35 -3.56
N VAL A 93 8.62 3.05 -3.31
CA VAL A 93 7.68 2.01 -3.77
C VAL A 93 6.29 2.20 -3.16
N LEU A 94 6.22 2.59 -1.87
CA LEU A 94 4.95 2.90 -1.21
C LEU A 94 4.25 4.10 -1.86
N VAL A 95 4.99 5.18 -2.10
CA VAL A 95 4.47 6.37 -2.78
C VAL A 95 4.00 6.02 -4.19
N LEU A 96 4.74 5.21 -4.96
CA LEU A 96 4.33 4.72 -6.29
C LEU A 96 2.97 4.00 -6.22
N ARG A 97 2.77 3.13 -5.23
CA ARG A 97 1.49 2.42 -5.04
C ARG A 97 0.36 3.37 -4.68
N VAL A 98 0.61 4.37 -3.82
CA VAL A 98 -0.41 5.36 -3.43
C VAL A 98 -0.78 6.26 -4.61
N VAL A 99 0.20 6.75 -5.38
CA VAL A 99 -0.02 7.52 -6.61
C VAL A 99 -0.90 6.75 -7.59
N ARG A 100 -0.61 5.46 -7.81
CA ARG A 100 -1.44 4.59 -8.64
C ARG A 100 -2.90 4.58 -8.15
N LYS A 101 -3.12 4.33 -6.86
CA LYS A 101 -4.48 4.26 -6.29
C LYS A 101 -5.24 5.59 -6.40
N LEU A 102 -4.55 6.73 -6.20
CA LEU A 102 -5.15 8.05 -6.37
C LEU A 102 -5.54 8.32 -7.83
N LEU A 103 -4.70 7.92 -8.79
CA LEU A 103 -5.05 8.03 -10.23
C LEU A 103 -6.24 7.14 -10.60
N GLU A 104 -6.29 5.90 -10.10
CA GLU A 104 -7.42 4.98 -10.32
C GLU A 104 -8.73 5.52 -9.73
N ALA A 105 -8.65 6.29 -8.64
CA ALA A 105 -9.78 6.98 -8.03
C ALA A 105 -10.18 8.30 -8.75
N GLY A 106 -9.48 8.68 -9.82
CA GLY A 106 -9.77 9.89 -10.59
C GLY A 106 -9.31 11.20 -9.94
N VAL A 107 -8.40 11.13 -8.96
CA VAL A 107 -7.84 12.33 -8.32
C VAL A 107 -6.95 13.08 -9.31
N SER A 108 -7.09 14.41 -9.34
CA SER A 108 -6.30 15.26 -10.24
C SER A 108 -4.79 15.15 -9.98
N LEU A 109 -3.99 15.25 -11.05
CA LEU A 109 -2.52 15.20 -10.93
C LEU A 109 -1.95 16.27 -9.99
N GLN A 110 -2.60 17.44 -9.93
CA GLN A 110 -2.21 18.53 -9.03
C GLN A 110 -2.36 18.10 -7.56
N ASN A 111 -3.50 17.53 -7.20
CA ASN A 111 -3.73 17.06 -5.82
C ASN A 111 -2.86 15.87 -5.47
N ILE A 112 -2.57 15.00 -6.44
CA ILE A 112 -1.63 13.90 -6.25
C ILE A 112 -0.24 14.44 -5.91
N ARG A 113 0.24 15.50 -6.58
CA ARG A 113 1.54 16.12 -6.25
C ARG A 113 1.58 16.64 -4.82
N VAL A 114 0.50 17.27 -4.35
CA VAL A 114 0.38 17.74 -2.97
C VAL A 114 0.45 16.55 -2.00
N ALA A 115 -0.35 15.50 -2.23
CA ALA A 115 -0.34 14.31 -1.39
C ALA A 115 1.03 13.61 -1.35
N VAL A 116 1.71 13.51 -2.49
CA VAL A 116 3.06 12.92 -2.56
C VAL A 116 4.07 13.68 -1.71
N GLU A 117 4.02 15.01 -1.72
CA GLU A 117 4.92 15.84 -0.92
C GLU A 117 4.71 15.59 0.58
N HIS A 118 3.46 15.48 1.02
CA HIS A 118 3.17 15.14 2.42
C HIS A 118 3.63 13.73 2.81
N LEU A 119 3.51 12.74 1.93
CA LEU A 119 4.01 11.38 2.19
C LEU A 119 5.54 11.32 2.30
N ARG A 120 6.25 12.20 1.59
CA ARG A 120 7.71 12.25 1.58
C ARG A 120 8.31 12.87 2.83
N THR A 121 7.61 13.81 3.46
CA THR A 121 8.10 14.53 4.64
C THR A 121 7.92 13.76 5.97
N ARG A 122 7.13 12.67 5.97
CA ARG A 122 6.79 11.86 7.16
C ARG A 122 7.77 10.71 7.39
N GLY A 123 7.92 10.18 8.60
CA GLY A 123 8.62 8.90 8.82
C GLY A 123 7.83 7.70 8.26
N VAL A 124 8.48 6.55 8.03
CA VAL A 124 7.75 5.32 7.63
C VAL A 124 6.76 4.90 8.72
N ASP A 125 7.11 5.10 9.99
CA ASP A 125 6.23 4.77 11.12
C ASP A 125 5.00 5.69 11.20
N ASP A 126 5.15 6.97 10.87
CA ASP A 126 4.02 7.92 10.80
C ASP A 126 3.01 7.53 9.71
N LEU A 127 3.48 6.90 8.63
CA LEU A 127 2.62 6.42 7.54
C LEU A 127 1.77 5.22 7.96
N ALA A 128 2.13 4.51 9.03
CA ALA A 128 1.43 3.31 9.49
C ALA A 128 0.02 3.58 10.01
N GLN A 129 -0.26 4.83 10.43
CA GLN A 129 -1.57 5.28 10.94
C GLN A 129 -2.29 6.23 9.97
N LEU A 130 -1.70 6.50 8.82
CA LEU A 130 -2.23 7.49 7.88
C LEU A 130 -3.31 6.89 6.97
N THR A 131 -4.41 7.62 6.81
CA THR A 131 -5.43 7.40 5.78
C THR A 131 -5.55 8.66 4.93
N LEU A 132 -5.38 8.52 3.61
CA LEU A 132 -5.66 9.60 2.68
C LEU A 132 -7.11 9.55 2.26
N ILE A 133 -7.81 10.67 2.31
CA ILE A 133 -9.19 10.80 1.87
C ILE A 133 -9.28 11.80 0.74
N SER A 134 -10.03 11.49 -0.30
CA SER A 134 -10.21 12.36 -1.44
C SER A 134 -11.68 12.45 -1.83
N ASP A 135 -12.18 13.67 -2.04
CA ASP A 135 -13.48 13.95 -2.68
C ASP A 135 -13.35 14.16 -4.21
N GLY A 136 -12.13 13.94 -4.75
CA GLY A 136 -11.76 14.16 -6.15
C GLY A 136 -11.18 15.55 -6.43
N SER A 137 -11.55 16.54 -5.61
CA SER A 137 -11.09 17.93 -5.72
C SER A 137 -10.02 18.31 -4.71
N THR A 138 -9.98 17.63 -3.56
CA THR A 138 -9.02 17.84 -2.47
C THR A 138 -8.61 16.51 -1.87
N VAL A 139 -7.36 16.40 -1.41
CA VAL A 139 -6.85 15.25 -0.65
C VAL A 139 -6.59 15.68 0.78
N TYR A 140 -7.13 14.93 1.73
CA TYR A 140 -7.04 15.14 3.15
C TYR A 140 -6.24 14.02 3.79
N GLU A 141 -5.52 14.36 4.83
CA GLU A 141 -4.80 13.42 5.67
C GLU A 141 -5.58 13.22 6.96
N CYS A 142 -6.01 11.98 7.20
CA CYS A 142 -6.72 11.63 8.41
C CYS A 142 -5.89 10.63 9.22
N THR A 143 -5.72 10.94 10.50
CA THR A 143 -5.09 10.04 11.48
C THR A 143 -6.10 9.52 12.51
N SER A 144 -7.37 9.90 12.39
CA SER A 144 -8.48 9.42 13.22
C SER A 144 -9.75 9.20 12.41
N ASP A 145 -10.57 8.25 12.86
CA ASP A 145 -11.83 7.88 12.21
C ASP A 145 -12.87 9.01 12.26
N ASP A 146 -12.83 9.88 13.29
CA ASP A 146 -13.77 11.00 13.42
C ASP A 146 -13.63 12.02 12.28
N GLN A 147 -12.39 12.31 11.85
CA GLN A 147 -12.13 13.21 10.72
C GLN A 147 -12.69 12.65 9.40
N VAL A 148 -12.72 11.33 9.26
CA VAL A 148 -13.31 10.65 8.11
C VAL A 148 -14.83 10.81 8.09
N ILE A 149 -15.46 10.62 9.25
CA ILE A 149 -16.91 10.68 9.42
C ILE A 149 -17.44 12.09 9.09
N ASP A 150 -16.73 13.13 9.51
CA ASP A 150 -17.13 14.51 9.27
C ASP A 150 -17.18 14.88 7.78
N LEU A 151 -16.23 14.37 6.98
CA LEU A 151 -16.25 14.55 5.51
C LEU A 151 -17.45 13.87 4.86
N VAL A 152 -17.82 12.67 5.31
CA VAL A 152 -18.92 11.89 4.72
C VAL A 152 -20.29 12.47 5.08
N ARG A 153 -20.44 13.05 6.28
CA ARG A 153 -21.71 13.64 6.75
C ARG A 153 -22.21 14.79 5.87
N GLY A 154 -21.34 15.43 5.09
CA GLY A 154 -21.71 16.43 4.09
C GLY A 154 -22.46 15.89 2.86
N GLY A 155 -22.65 14.57 2.74
CA GLY A 155 -23.29 13.93 1.58
C GLY A 155 -22.38 13.82 0.34
N GLN A 156 -21.09 14.10 0.51
CA GLN A 156 -20.07 13.99 -0.55
C GLN A 156 -19.54 12.55 -0.62
N GLY A 157 -19.43 12.01 -1.84
CA GLY A 157 -18.73 10.75 -2.06
C GLY A 157 -17.23 10.93 -1.89
N VAL A 158 -16.61 10.11 -1.04
CA VAL A 158 -15.16 10.16 -0.79
C VAL A 158 -14.51 8.81 -1.05
N PHE A 159 -13.27 8.85 -1.51
CA PHE A 159 -12.39 7.70 -1.64
C PHE A 159 -11.34 7.73 -0.54
N ALA A 160 -11.18 6.62 0.19
CA ALA A 160 -10.20 6.49 1.25
C ALA A 160 -9.12 5.47 0.89
N ILE A 161 -7.86 5.84 1.10
CA ILE A 161 -6.68 4.98 0.98
C ILE A 161 -6.04 4.86 2.35
N ALA A 162 -6.23 3.71 3.00
CA ALA A 162 -5.49 3.36 4.21
C ALA A 162 -4.01 3.11 3.86
N VAL A 163 -3.18 4.14 3.99
CA VAL A 163 -1.74 4.08 3.69
C VAL A 163 -1.06 3.09 4.62
N GLY A 164 -1.45 3.06 5.90
CA GLY A 164 -0.92 2.10 6.86
C GLY A 164 -1.10 0.64 6.47
N ARG A 165 -2.27 0.29 5.91
CA ARG A 165 -2.50 -1.05 5.37
C ARG A 165 -1.64 -1.31 4.14
N ALA A 166 -1.59 -0.36 3.21
CA ALA A 166 -0.76 -0.48 2.00
C ALA A 166 0.74 -0.64 2.32
N LEU A 167 1.22 -0.01 3.41
CA LEU A 167 2.57 -0.13 3.94
C LEU A 167 2.83 -1.53 4.50
N ARG A 168 1.94 -2.08 5.33
CA ARG A 168 2.07 -3.45 5.86
C ARG A 168 2.08 -4.50 4.75
N ASP A 169 1.15 -4.39 3.81
CA ASP A 169 1.08 -5.29 2.65
C ASP A 169 2.36 -5.22 1.81
N MET A 170 2.92 -4.02 1.66
CA MET A 170 4.15 -3.80 0.90
C MET A 170 5.39 -4.32 1.63
N ARG A 171 5.48 -4.17 2.95
CA ARG A 171 6.57 -4.75 3.74
C ARG A 171 6.62 -6.26 3.54
N GLY A 172 5.48 -6.94 3.65
CA GLY A 172 5.42 -8.39 3.42
C GLY A 172 5.91 -8.80 2.04
N GLN A 173 5.51 -8.07 0.99
CA GLN A 173 5.94 -8.38 -0.38
C GLN A 173 7.42 -8.11 -0.64
N LEU A 174 7.95 -7.00 -0.13
CA LEU A 174 9.35 -6.60 -0.38
C LEU A 174 10.36 -7.33 0.51
N ALA A 175 9.92 -7.91 1.63
CA ALA A 175 10.79 -8.69 2.52
C ALA A 175 11.41 -9.92 1.84
N GLU A 176 10.71 -10.51 0.87
CA GLU A 176 11.16 -11.70 0.15
C GLU A 176 11.85 -11.39 -1.20
N LEU A 177 11.89 -10.11 -1.59
CA LEU A 177 12.35 -9.70 -2.91
C LEU A 177 13.80 -9.20 -2.91
N PRO A 178 14.55 -9.42 -4.00
CA PRO A 178 15.92 -8.92 -4.12
C PRO A 178 16.02 -7.40 -3.93
N CYS A 179 16.92 -6.97 -3.06
CA CYS A 179 17.24 -5.57 -2.80
C CYS A 179 18.74 -5.30 -2.93
N GLU A 180 19.12 -4.03 -3.07
CA GLU A 180 20.51 -3.60 -3.21
C GLU A 180 20.85 -2.47 -2.25
N ARG A 181 22.09 -2.50 -1.75
CA ARG A 181 22.68 -1.35 -1.05
C ARG A 181 23.75 -0.72 -1.96
N PRO A 182 23.75 0.60 -2.15
CA PRO A 182 24.84 1.29 -2.85
C PRO A 182 26.20 0.91 -2.23
N GLY A 183 27.19 0.61 -3.07
CA GLY A 183 28.53 0.22 -2.63
C GLY A 183 28.71 -1.27 -2.28
N HIS A 184 27.64 -2.06 -2.28
CA HIS A 184 27.71 -3.52 -2.16
C HIS A 184 27.62 -4.19 -3.55
N PRO A 185 28.17 -5.41 -3.75
CA PRO A 185 27.92 -6.17 -4.96
C PRO A 185 26.41 -6.30 -5.21
N PRO A 186 25.94 -6.13 -6.45
CA PRO A 186 24.52 -6.27 -6.76
C PRO A 186 24.06 -7.68 -6.42
N ALA A 187 22.89 -7.79 -5.79
CA ALA A 187 22.27 -9.08 -5.52
C ALA A 187 21.99 -9.83 -6.82
N THR A 188 21.99 -11.16 -6.78
CA THR A 188 21.58 -11.97 -7.93
C THR A 188 20.08 -11.82 -8.15
N HIS A 189 19.69 -11.19 -9.27
CA HIS A 189 18.28 -10.99 -9.63
C HIS A 189 17.83 -12.06 -10.63
N PRO A 190 16.70 -12.74 -10.40
CA PRO A 190 16.09 -13.63 -11.39
C PRO A 190 15.81 -12.85 -12.69
N GLY A 191 16.42 -13.28 -13.80
CA GLY A 191 16.24 -12.64 -15.12
C GLY A 191 17.26 -11.56 -15.49
N ASP A 192 18.28 -11.28 -14.66
CA ASP A 192 19.38 -10.38 -15.04
C ASP A 192 20.45 -11.10 -15.91
N GLU A 193 20.00 -11.57 -17.08
CA GLU A 193 20.89 -12.18 -18.08
C GLU A 193 21.98 -11.21 -18.56
N LEU A 194 21.68 -9.91 -18.56
CA LEU A 194 22.62 -8.87 -19.00
C LEU A 194 23.78 -8.69 -18.02
N ALA A 195 23.53 -8.70 -16.70
CA ALA A 195 24.60 -8.71 -15.71
C ALA A 195 25.43 -10.00 -15.80
N SER A 196 24.78 -11.15 -15.97
CA SER A 196 25.44 -12.45 -16.13
C SER A 196 26.35 -12.51 -17.37
N ARG A 197 25.93 -11.85 -18.47
CA ARG A 197 26.75 -11.71 -19.69
C ARG A 197 27.94 -10.75 -19.48
N ARG A 198 27.80 -9.72 -18.65
CA ARG A 198 28.87 -8.77 -18.33
C ARG A 198 29.96 -9.40 -17.48
N THR A 199 29.62 -10.13 -16.42
CA THR A 199 30.60 -10.82 -15.57
C THR A 199 31.42 -11.84 -16.35
N ARG A 200 30.81 -12.61 -17.26
CA ARG A 200 31.52 -13.54 -18.14
C ARG A 200 32.52 -12.87 -19.09
N ARG A 201 32.31 -11.59 -19.42
CA ARG A 201 33.15 -10.82 -20.35
C ARG A 201 34.29 -10.07 -19.66
N SER A 202 34.20 -9.87 -18.35
CA SER A 202 35.24 -9.23 -17.54
C SER A 202 36.18 -10.23 -16.84
N SER A 203 35.81 -11.52 -16.81
CA SER A 203 36.62 -12.60 -16.23
C SER A 203 37.36 -13.47 -17.27
N ALA A 204 37.39 -13.02 -18.53
CA ALA A 204 38.10 -13.63 -19.66
C ALA A 204 39.12 -12.63 -20.20
#